data_AF-A0A6I6A8S0-F1
#
_entry.id   AF-A0A6I6A8S0-F1
#
_cell.length_a   1.000
_cell.length_b   1.000
_cell.length_c   1.000
_cell.angle_alpha   90.00
_cell.angle_beta   90.00
_cell.angle_gamma   90.00
#
_symmetry.space_group_name_H-M   'P 1'
#
loop_
_entity.id
_entity.type
_entity.pdbx_description
1 polymer ?
#
loop_
_entity_poly.entity_id
_entity_poly.type
_entity_poly.pdbx_seq_one_letter_code
_entity_poly.pdbx_strand_id
1 'polypeptide(L)'
;MSPRYAIRDSWCRKIPLLHQILAGTRSHKEFPDPTHVIELDEACATWEPLHYLLKSLLGWQSPAQGLSWWYEQGQPTRHSELLQLVTQLWGGNHAVDYYAAWTWDSGDLTTGEKPHGAFPDETWWTEFRRRPEPAWHDPYHCGGNPLHLGHSDIDPFGGIEGKLELTQAWELFFDESTRRAVVLVNHIGVWRDALERVEGRLPDIGDHSWYVSVFDHQYGYFARVA
;
A
#
# COMPACT_ATOMS: atom_id res chain seq x y z
N MET A 1 -2.02 -17.18 17.37
CA MET A 1 -2.49 -15.85 16.92
C MET A 1 -3.88 -15.63 17.47
N SER A 2 -4.17 -14.47 18.05
CA SER A 2 -5.53 -14.14 18.47
C SER A 2 -6.35 -13.81 17.21
N PRO A 3 -7.44 -14.54 16.92
CA PRO A 3 -8.29 -14.25 15.74
C PRO A 3 -8.96 -12.87 15.82
N ARG A 4 -8.90 -12.23 17.00
CA ARG A 4 -9.44 -10.89 17.23
C ARG A 4 -8.83 -9.83 16.32
N TYR A 5 -7.57 -9.98 15.96
CA TYR A 5 -6.80 -8.96 15.28
C TYR A 5 -6.29 -9.42 13.89
N ALA A 6 -6.95 -10.41 13.29
CA ALA A 6 -6.69 -10.77 11.89
C ALA A 6 -7.42 -9.81 10.95
N ILE A 7 -6.85 -9.55 9.77
CA ILE A 7 -7.56 -8.87 8.70
C ILE A 7 -8.77 -9.71 8.28
N ARG A 8 -9.97 -9.12 8.41
CA ARG A 8 -11.24 -9.73 8.03
C ARG A 8 -11.69 -9.34 6.63
N ASP A 9 -11.25 -8.19 6.16
CA ASP A 9 -11.51 -7.75 4.80
C ASP A 9 -10.70 -8.62 3.81
N SER A 10 -11.41 -9.34 2.93
CA SER A 10 -10.76 -10.26 2.01
C SER A 10 -9.91 -9.55 0.96
N TRP A 11 -10.11 -8.25 0.69
CA TRP A 11 -9.26 -7.45 -0.19
C TRP A 11 -7.91 -7.13 0.46
N CYS A 12 -7.90 -6.82 1.76
CA CYS A 12 -6.67 -6.46 2.46
C CYS A 12 -5.81 -7.66 2.89
N ARG A 13 -6.26 -8.90 2.67
CA ARG A 13 -5.68 -10.11 3.28
C ARG A 13 -4.21 -10.38 2.95
N LYS A 14 -3.67 -9.82 1.85
CA LYS A 14 -2.26 -9.98 1.44
C LYS A 14 -1.35 -8.83 1.90
N ILE A 15 -1.89 -7.77 2.48
CA ILE A 15 -1.09 -6.67 3.05
C ILE A 15 -0.10 -7.18 4.13
N PRO A 16 -0.45 -8.11 5.03
CA PRO A 16 0.51 -8.68 5.97
C PRO A 16 1.67 -9.40 5.28
N LEU A 17 1.40 -10.13 4.19
CA LEU A 17 2.44 -10.82 3.41
C LEU A 17 3.40 -9.81 2.77
N LEU A 18 2.87 -8.71 2.22
CA LEU A 18 3.70 -7.61 1.68
C LEU A 18 4.68 -7.09 2.73
N HIS A 19 4.20 -6.83 3.95
CA HIS A 19 5.05 -6.37 5.04
C HIS A 19 6.05 -7.40 5.52
N GLN A 20 5.67 -8.68 5.57
CA GLN A 20 6.60 -9.76 5.89
C GLN A 20 7.74 -9.85 4.87
N ILE A 21 7.46 -9.60 3.59
CA ILE A 21 8.47 -9.52 2.53
C ILE A 21 9.38 -8.31 2.74
N LEU A 22 8.83 -7.13 3.02
CA LEU A 22 9.61 -5.91 3.32
C LEU A 22 10.51 -6.09 4.54
N ALA A 23 10.04 -6.81 5.56
CA ALA A 23 10.81 -7.15 6.75
C ALA A 23 11.89 -8.23 6.49
N GLY A 24 11.94 -8.81 5.30
CA GLY A 24 12.87 -9.90 4.95
C GLY A 24 12.54 -11.24 5.62
N THR A 25 11.37 -11.38 6.23
CA THR A 25 10.92 -12.61 6.91
C THR A 25 10.28 -13.63 5.96
N ARG A 26 9.89 -13.17 4.76
CA ARG A 26 9.30 -13.97 3.68
C ARG A 26 9.95 -13.60 2.35
N SER A 27 9.93 -14.53 1.40
CA SER A 27 10.42 -14.28 0.05
C SER A 27 9.36 -13.58 -0.80
N HIS A 28 9.75 -12.65 -1.66
CA HIS A 28 8.85 -12.06 -2.66
C HIS A 28 8.21 -13.11 -3.58
N LYS A 29 8.87 -14.27 -3.76
CA LYS A 29 8.35 -15.41 -4.54
C LYS A 29 7.12 -16.09 -3.92
N GLU A 30 6.84 -15.82 -2.65
CA GLU A 30 5.64 -16.32 -1.97
C GLU A 30 4.41 -15.44 -2.25
N PHE A 31 4.60 -14.24 -2.79
CA PHE A 31 3.51 -13.37 -3.20
C PHE A 31 2.90 -13.89 -4.52
N PRO A 32 1.56 -13.93 -4.66
CA PRO A 32 0.93 -14.38 -5.90
C PRO A 32 1.34 -13.52 -7.09
N ASP A 33 1.64 -14.16 -8.22
CA ASP A 33 1.85 -13.44 -9.49
C ASP A 33 0.49 -12.92 -10.00
N PRO A 34 0.30 -11.60 -10.12
CA PRO A 34 -0.99 -11.02 -10.51
C PRO A 34 -1.48 -11.51 -11.88
N THR A 35 -0.58 -11.98 -12.75
CA THR A 35 -0.92 -12.44 -14.11
C THR A 35 -1.32 -13.91 -14.19
N HIS A 36 -1.16 -14.64 -13.09
CA HIS A 36 -1.57 -16.05 -12.98
C HIS A 36 -2.78 -16.25 -12.06
N VAL A 37 -3.32 -15.18 -11.48
CA VAL A 37 -4.50 -15.25 -10.62
C VAL A 37 -5.77 -15.20 -11.47
N ILE A 38 -6.51 -16.31 -11.47
CA ILE A 38 -7.74 -16.48 -12.26
C ILE A 38 -8.99 -16.11 -11.48
N GLU A 39 -9.00 -16.33 -10.16
CA GLU A 39 -10.17 -16.06 -9.33
C GLU A 39 -10.24 -14.58 -8.94
N LEU A 40 -11.38 -13.93 -9.18
CA LEU A 40 -11.58 -12.50 -8.96
C LEU A 40 -11.23 -12.07 -7.52
N ASP A 41 -11.71 -12.80 -6.51
CA ASP A 41 -11.44 -12.46 -5.10
C ASP A 41 -9.94 -12.54 -4.75
N GLU A 42 -9.18 -13.47 -5.34
CA GLU A 42 -7.73 -13.53 -5.15
C GLU A 42 -7.02 -12.41 -5.92
N ALA A 43 -7.54 -12.01 -7.09
CA ALA A 43 -7.00 -10.88 -7.85
C ALA A 43 -7.18 -9.58 -7.07
N CYS A 44 -8.38 -9.32 -6.56
CA CYS A 44 -8.66 -8.20 -5.65
C CYS A 44 -7.64 -8.15 -4.49
N ALA A 45 -7.45 -9.29 -3.82
CA ALA A 45 -6.48 -9.41 -2.72
C ALA A 45 -5.02 -9.23 -3.12
N THR A 46 -4.68 -9.48 -4.40
CA THR A 46 -3.32 -9.37 -4.94
C THR A 46 -3.01 -7.96 -5.43
N TRP A 47 -4.02 -7.22 -5.89
CA TRP A 47 -3.90 -5.84 -6.37
C TRP A 47 -4.04 -4.80 -5.27
N GLU A 48 -4.84 -5.04 -4.23
CA GLU A 48 -4.98 -4.12 -3.10
C GLU A 48 -3.64 -3.77 -2.40
N PRO A 49 -2.70 -4.72 -2.20
CA PRO A 49 -1.38 -4.40 -1.66
C PRO A 49 -0.55 -3.44 -2.51
N LEU A 50 -0.71 -3.43 -3.84
CA LEU A 50 -0.04 -2.43 -4.70
C LEU A 50 -0.62 -1.04 -4.40
N HIS A 51 -1.95 -0.92 -4.38
CA HIS A 51 -2.64 0.33 -4.06
C HIS A 51 -2.19 0.87 -2.68
N TYR A 52 -2.23 -0.01 -1.67
CA TYR A 52 -1.76 0.26 -0.33
C TYR A 52 -0.30 0.73 -0.30
N LEU A 53 0.61 0.02 -0.99
CA LEU A 53 2.03 0.37 -1.03
C LEU A 53 2.24 1.77 -1.61
N LEU A 54 1.60 2.10 -2.74
CA LEU A 54 1.75 3.38 -3.40
C LEU A 54 1.23 4.54 -2.53
N LYS A 55 0.04 4.40 -1.95
CA LYS A 55 -0.55 5.48 -1.14
C LYS A 55 0.04 5.58 0.26
N SER A 56 0.18 4.45 0.94
CA SER A 56 0.47 4.43 2.38
C SER A 56 1.96 4.32 2.69
N LEU A 57 2.72 3.58 1.90
CA LEU A 57 4.15 3.35 2.17
C LEU A 57 5.04 4.34 1.40
N LEU A 58 4.72 4.61 0.12
CA LEU A 58 5.39 5.65 -0.67
C LEU A 58 4.83 7.06 -0.40
N GLY A 59 3.67 7.17 0.25
CA GLY A 59 3.05 8.46 0.57
C GLY A 59 2.48 9.20 -0.65
N TRP A 60 2.24 8.52 -1.78
CA TRP A 60 1.67 9.15 -2.96
C TRP A 60 0.19 9.44 -2.74
N GLN A 61 -0.11 10.68 -2.34
CA GLN A 61 -1.49 11.16 -2.19
C GLN A 61 -2.31 10.96 -3.47
N SER A 62 -1.68 11.16 -4.63
CA SER A 62 -2.21 10.78 -5.94
C SER A 62 -1.29 9.72 -6.59
N PRO A 63 -1.68 8.43 -6.57
CA PRO A 63 -0.95 7.39 -7.29
C PRO A 63 -0.78 7.71 -8.77
N ALA A 64 -1.77 8.35 -9.41
CA ALA A 64 -1.71 8.77 -10.81
C ALA A 64 -0.51 9.70 -11.08
N GLN A 65 -0.33 10.74 -10.26
CA GLN A 65 0.79 11.68 -10.39
C GLN A 65 2.13 11.02 -10.05
N GLY A 66 2.18 10.21 -8.98
CA GLY A 66 3.39 9.47 -8.61
C GLY A 66 3.84 8.51 -9.71
N LEU A 67 2.91 7.78 -10.32
CA LEU A 67 3.17 6.91 -11.46
C LEU A 67 3.56 7.70 -12.71
N SER A 68 2.89 8.82 -13.02
CA SER A 68 3.26 9.69 -14.16
C SER A 68 4.73 10.09 -14.05
N TRP A 69 5.12 10.63 -12.90
CA TRP A 69 6.51 10.98 -12.62
C TRP A 69 7.44 9.76 -12.72
N TRP A 70 7.07 8.63 -12.12
CA TRP A 70 7.91 7.43 -12.14
C TRP A 70 8.16 6.91 -13.56
N TYR A 71 7.12 6.89 -14.41
CA TYR A 71 7.25 6.50 -15.82
C TYR A 71 8.05 7.52 -16.63
N GLU A 72 7.85 8.83 -16.43
CA GLU A 72 8.64 9.91 -17.07
C GLU A 72 10.14 9.79 -16.77
N GLN A 73 10.50 9.30 -15.57
CA GLN A 73 11.90 9.10 -15.18
C GLN A 73 12.48 7.76 -15.67
N GLY A 74 11.73 6.96 -16.45
CA GLY A 74 12.16 5.63 -16.88
C GLY A 74 12.11 4.57 -15.78
N GLN A 75 11.18 4.72 -14.84
CA GLN A 75 10.89 3.79 -13.74
C GLN A 75 12.11 3.46 -12.85
N PRO A 76 12.84 4.46 -12.31
CA PRO A 76 14.02 4.22 -11.50
C PRO A 76 13.65 3.45 -10.22
N THR A 77 14.47 2.45 -9.86
CA THR A 77 14.28 1.64 -8.64
C THR A 77 15.48 1.66 -7.69
N ARG A 78 16.66 2.15 -8.15
CA ARG A 78 17.93 2.05 -7.42
C ARG A 78 17.90 2.60 -5.98
N HIS A 79 17.08 3.61 -5.72
CA HIS A 79 17.05 4.34 -4.45
C HIS A 79 15.76 4.13 -3.65
N SER A 80 14.91 3.19 -4.04
CA SER A 80 13.66 2.89 -3.33
C SER A 80 13.43 1.38 -3.31
N GLU A 81 13.57 0.77 -2.12
CA GLU A 81 13.25 -0.64 -1.90
C GLU A 81 11.78 -0.94 -2.21
N LEU A 82 10.88 0.02 -1.94
CA LEU A 82 9.46 -0.08 -2.26
C LEU A 82 9.22 -0.15 -3.77
N LEU A 83 9.86 0.72 -4.57
CA LEU A 83 9.73 0.67 -6.04
C LEU A 83 10.41 -0.57 -6.64
N GLN A 84 11.52 -1.03 -6.05
CA GLN A 84 12.11 -2.33 -6.42
C GLN A 84 11.11 -3.46 -6.20
N LEU A 85 10.42 -3.46 -5.06
CA LEU A 85 9.42 -4.47 -4.74
C LEU A 85 8.22 -4.40 -5.68
N VAL A 86 7.77 -3.19 -6.06
CA VAL A 86 6.73 -3.00 -7.08
C VAL A 86 7.14 -3.68 -8.39
N THR A 87 8.36 -3.44 -8.88
CA THR A 87 8.86 -4.08 -10.11
C THR A 87 9.02 -5.60 -9.95
N GLN A 88 9.40 -6.09 -8.76
CA GLN A 88 9.54 -7.53 -8.53
C GLN A 88 8.20 -8.27 -8.50
N LEU A 89 7.17 -7.68 -7.90
CA LEU A 89 5.88 -8.32 -7.70
C LEU A 89 4.88 -8.07 -8.84
N TRP A 90 4.90 -6.88 -9.45
CA TRP A 90 3.96 -6.49 -10.51
C TRP A 90 4.66 -6.06 -11.82
N GLY A 91 5.99 -6.14 -11.92
CA GLY A 91 6.70 -5.79 -13.17
C GLY A 91 6.66 -6.87 -14.24
N GLY A 92 6.38 -8.13 -13.86
CA GLY A 92 6.20 -9.23 -14.82
C GLY A 92 5.01 -8.97 -15.75
N ASN A 93 5.18 -9.31 -17.03
CA ASN A 93 4.12 -9.20 -18.06
C ASN A 93 3.45 -7.81 -18.13
N HIS A 94 4.17 -6.75 -17.76
CA HIS A 94 3.64 -5.39 -17.72
C HIS A 94 2.44 -5.20 -16.78
N ALA A 95 2.28 -6.01 -15.74
CA ALA A 95 1.07 -5.95 -14.89
C ALA A 95 0.87 -4.54 -14.29
N VAL A 96 1.94 -3.90 -13.80
CA VAL A 96 1.88 -2.54 -13.25
C VAL A 96 1.34 -1.50 -14.25
N ASP A 97 1.50 -1.71 -15.57
CA ASP A 97 0.97 -0.81 -16.60
C ASP A 97 -0.56 -0.77 -16.58
N TYR A 98 -1.24 -1.87 -16.25
CA TYR A 98 -2.70 -1.90 -16.13
C TYR A 98 -3.17 -1.07 -14.93
N TYR A 99 -2.45 -1.15 -13.81
CA TYR A 99 -2.74 -0.29 -12.66
C TYR A 99 -2.50 1.18 -13.01
N ALA A 100 -1.40 1.49 -13.70
CA ALA A 100 -1.10 2.85 -14.13
C ALA A 100 -2.18 3.40 -15.07
N ALA A 101 -2.52 2.65 -16.13
CA ALA A 101 -3.61 2.99 -17.05
C ALA A 101 -4.91 3.25 -16.30
N TRP A 102 -5.26 2.37 -15.36
CA TRP A 102 -6.45 2.54 -14.52
C TRP A 102 -6.42 3.86 -13.74
N THR A 103 -5.32 4.19 -13.07
CA THR A 103 -5.22 5.45 -12.32
C THR A 103 -5.20 6.72 -13.18
N TRP A 104 -4.77 6.62 -14.45
CA TRP A 104 -4.72 7.75 -15.36
C TRP A 104 -6.03 7.97 -16.12
N ASP A 105 -6.77 6.89 -16.40
CA ASP A 105 -8.05 6.94 -17.11
C ASP A 105 -9.24 7.10 -16.16
N SER A 106 -9.15 6.48 -14.97
CA SER A 106 -10.18 6.60 -13.93
C SER A 106 -10.02 7.92 -13.19
N GLY A 107 -11.16 8.61 -12.98
CA GLY A 107 -11.25 9.69 -11.99
C GLY A 107 -10.69 9.25 -10.63
N ASP A 108 -10.21 10.20 -9.84
CA ASP A 108 -9.94 9.97 -8.44
C ASP A 108 -11.21 9.39 -7.79
N LEU A 109 -11.10 8.18 -7.23
CA LEU A 109 -12.23 7.44 -6.67
C LEU A 109 -12.85 8.13 -5.45
N THR A 110 -12.09 8.99 -4.78
CA THR A 110 -12.54 9.70 -3.57
C THR A 110 -13.30 10.98 -3.89
N THR A 111 -12.92 11.67 -4.97
CA THR A 111 -13.50 12.97 -5.36
C THR A 111 -14.37 12.90 -6.62
N GLY A 112 -14.26 11.84 -7.42
CA GLY A 112 -14.91 11.72 -8.72
C GLY A 112 -14.33 12.67 -9.78
N GLU A 113 -13.31 13.45 -9.46
CA GLU A 113 -12.65 14.36 -10.39
C GLU A 113 -11.73 13.56 -11.32
N LYS A 114 -11.78 13.84 -12.63
CA LYS A 114 -10.75 13.30 -13.54
C LYS A 114 -9.39 13.78 -13.06
N PRO A 115 -8.37 12.91 -12.96
CA PRO A 115 -7.09 13.32 -12.42
C PRO A 115 -6.58 14.46 -13.29
N HIS A 116 -6.29 15.61 -12.67
CA HIS A 116 -5.48 16.64 -13.32
C HIS A 116 -4.06 16.07 -13.44
N GLY A 117 -3.81 15.31 -14.51
CA GLY A 117 -2.55 14.58 -14.71
C GLY A 117 -2.68 13.30 -15.53
N ALA A 118 -3.50 13.27 -16.58
CA ALA A 118 -3.44 12.20 -17.58
C ALA A 118 -1.98 12.09 -18.05
N PHE A 119 -1.38 10.90 -17.92
CA PHE A 119 -0.03 10.66 -18.40
C PHE A 119 0.05 11.07 -19.88
N PRO A 120 0.83 12.11 -20.23
CA PRO A 120 0.69 12.81 -21.50
C PRO A 120 1.34 12.06 -22.67
N ASP A 121 1.99 10.93 -22.41
CA ASP A 121 2.68 10.16 -23.43
C ASP A 121 1.69 9.35 -24.29
N GLU A 122 1.31 9.96 -25.42
CA GLU A 122 0.49 9.31 -26.45
C GLU A 122 1.14 8.06 -27.05
N THR A 123 2.47 7.96 -27.04
CA THR A 123 3.18 6.77 -27.52
C THR A 123 2.91 5.61 -26.57
N TRP A 124 3.04 5.85 -25.27
CA TRP A 124 2.73 4.85 -24.25
C TRP A 124 1.28 4.38 -24.35
N TRP A 125 0.32 5.30 -24.45
CA TRP A 125 -1.09 4.94 -24.62
C TRP A 125 -1.35 4.14 -25.89
N THR A 126 -0.70 4.51 -26.99
CA THR A 126 -0.80 3.79 -28.26
C THR A 126 -0.26 2.37 -28.13
N GLU A 127 0.86 2.18 -27.44
CA GLU A 127 1.44 0.87 -27.19
C GLU A 127 0.60 0.03 -26.23
N PHE A 128 0.11 0.62 -25.14
CA PHE A 128 -0.74 -0.03 -24.15
C PHE A 128 -2.04 -0.53 -24.80
N ARG A 129 -2.75 0.32 -25.55
CA ARG A 129 -4.02 -0.03 -26.22
C ARG A 129 -3.87 -1.06 -27.35
N ARG A 130 -2.66 -1.28 -27.86
CA ARG A 130 -2.37 -2.33 -28.85
C ARG A 130 -2.24 -3.71 -28.23
N ARG A 131 -2.07 -3.81 -26.91
CA ARG A 131 -1.97 -5.08 -26.21
C ARG A 131 -3.34 -5.77 -26.22
N PRO A 132 -3.39 -7.10 -26.39
CA PRO A 132 -4.63 -7.83 -26.19
C PRO A 132 -5.06 -7.71 -24.72
N GLU A 133 -6.37 -7.67 -24.48
CA GLU A 133 -6.91 -7.78 -23.14
C GLU A 133 -6.39 -9.07 -22.48
N PRO A 134 -5.85 -9.00 -21.24
CA PRO A 134 -5.33 -10.16 -20.56
C PRO A 134 -6.45 -11.14 -20.18
N ALA A 135 -6.09 -12.42 -20.06
CA ALA A 135 -7.03 -13.45 -19.57
C ALA A 135 -7.16 -13.48 -18.03
N TRP A 136 -6.39 -12.66 -17.32
CA TRP A 136 -6.38 -12.52 -15.87
C TRP A 136 -7.09 -11.22 -15.46
N HIS A 137 -7.54 -11.15 -14.20
CA HIS A 137 -8.28 -10.00 -13.70
C HIS A 137 -7.35 -8.80 -13.43
N ASP A 138 -7.55 -7.71 -14.17
CA ASP A 138 -6.74 -6.51 -14.12
C ASP A 138 -7.52 -5.26 -13.66
N PRO A 139 -6.83 -4.24 -13.14
CA PRO A 139 -7.50 -3.03 -12.63
C PRO A 139 -8.05 -2.10 -13.73
N TYR A 140 -7.68 -2.25 -15.00
CA TYR A 140 -8.05 -1.33 -16.08
C TYR A 140 -9.33 -1.75 -16.82
N HIS A 141 -9.48 -3.04 -17.15
CA HIS A 141 -10.64 -3.51 -17.91
C HIS A 141 -11.88 -3.75 -17.04
N CYS A 142 -13.07 -3.70 -17.64
CA CYS A 142 -14.36 -4.01 -17.00
C CYS A 142 -14.98 -2.96 -16.03
N GLY A 143 -14.64 -1.68 -16.16
CA GLY A 143 -15.36 -0.59 -15.48
C GLY A 143 -14.45 0.41 -14.77
N GLY A 144 -15.01 1.26 -13.91
CA GLY A 144 -14.24 2.32 -13.24
C GLY A 144 -13.37 1.86 -12.06
N ASN A 145 -13.72 0.74 -11.42
CA ASN A 145 -12.92 0.11 -10.36
C ASN A 145 -13.23 -1.39 -10.32
N PRO A 146 -12.80 -2.16 -11.34
CA PRO A 146 -13.20 -3.55 -11.55
C PRO A 146 -12.76 -4.50 -10.43
N LEU A 147 -11.67 -4.14 -9.74
CA LEU A 147 -11.14 -4.90 -8.61
C LEU A 147 -11.52 -4.30 -7.26
N HIS A 148 -12.39 -3.29 -7.23
CA HIS A 148 -12.83 -2.60 -6.02
C HIS A 148 -11.64 -2.18 -5.12
N LEU A 149 -10.58 -1.61 -5.70
CA LEU A 149 -9.41 -1.17 -4.96
C LEU A 149 -9.74 0.04 -4.07
N GLY A 150 -9.00 0.21 -2.98
CA GLY A 150 -9.13 1.32 -2.03
C GLY A 150 -9.65 0.89 -0.65
N HIS A 151 -9.79 -0.42 -0.40
CA HIS A 151 -10.20 -0.93 0.92
C HIS A 151 -9.18 -0.59 2.02
N SER A 152 -7.93 -0.37 1.65
CA SER A 152 -6.84 0.03 2.53
C SER A 152 -6.71 1.55 2.73
N ASP A 153 -7.54 2.36 2.07
CA ASP A 153 -7.51 3.82 2.20
C ASP A 153 -8.14 4.31 3.50
N ILE A 154 -9.12 3.58 4.02
CA ILE A 154 -9.78 3.91 5.28
C ILE A 154 -8.93 3.47 6.46
N ASP A 155 -8.84 4.31 7.49
CA ASP A 155 -8.25 3.94 8.78
C ASP A 155 -9.35 3.82 9.85
N PRO A 156 -9.34 2.72 10.64
CA PRO A 156 -8.57 1.50 10.42
C PRO A 156 -9.04 0.73 9.16
N PHE A 157 -8.15 0.02 8.48
CA PHE A 157 -8.53 -0.94 7.44
C PHE A 157 -8.59 -2.38 7.98
N GLY A 158 -9.19 -3.29 7.20
CA GLY A 158 -9.13 -4.72 7.49
C GLY A 158 -10.12 -5.24 8.54
N GLY A 159 -11.16 -4.47 8.88
CA GLY A 159 -12.30 -4.97 9.67
C GLY A 159 -12.18 -4.80 11.19
N ILE A 160 -11.51 -3.74 11.66
CA ILE A 160 -11.61 -3.28 13.06
C ILE A 160 -12.72 -2.24 13.17
N GLU A 161 -13.80 -2.60 13.84
CA GLU A 161 -15.01 -1.76 13.93
C GLU A 161 -15.23 -1.19 15.35
N GLY A 162 -14.56 -1.75 16.37
CA GLY A 162 -14.79 -1.39 17.76
C GLY A 162 -13.85 -0.29 18.30
N LYS A 163 -14.43 0.80 18.81
CA LYS A 163 -13.67 1.92 19.45
C LYS A 163 -12.77 1.47 20.60
N LEU A 164 -13.21 0.50 21.41
CA LEU A 164 -12.40 -0.07 22.49
C LEU A 164 -11.21 -0.86 21.93
N GLU A 165 -11.43 -1.58 20.84
CA GLU A 165 -10.38 -2.37 20.18
C GLU A 165 -9.30 -1.45 19.61
N LEU A 166 -9.69 -0.32 19.02
CA LEU A 166 -8.76 0.70 18.52
C LEU A 166 -7.84 1.27 19.61
N THR A 167 -8.40 1.62 20.78
CA THR A 167 -7.60 2.17 21.89
C THR A 167 -6.66 1.16 22.54
N GLN A 168 -6.92 -0.13 22.37
CA GLN A 168 -6.11 -1.24 22.89
C GLN A 168 -5.29 -1.92 21.78
N ALA A 169 -5.43 -1.46 20.53
CA ALA A 169 -4.76 -2.05 19.39
C ALA A 169 -3.31 -1.60 19.26
N TRP A 170 -2.83 -0.69 20.12
CA TRP A 170 -1.43 -0.27 20.08
C TRP A 170 -0.91 0.26 21.41
N GLU A 171 0.41 0.17 21.56
CA GLU A 171 1.18 0.64 22.71
C GLU A 171 2.36 1.48 22.20
N LEU A 172 2.76 2.48 22.99
CA LEU A 172 3.87 3.39 22.68
C LEU A 172 4.93 3.27 23.77
N PHE A 173 6.16 3.01 23.34
CA PHE A 173 7.37 3.03 24.16
C PHE A 173 8.30 4.08 23.60
N PHE A 174 8.95 4.87 24.45
CA PHE A 174 9.90 5.88 23.98
C PHE A 174 11.04 6.11 24.96
N ASP A 175 12.13 6.64 24.42
CA ASP A 175 13.30 7.07 25.14
C ASP A 175 13.70 8.47 24.65
N GLU A 176 13.48 9.46 25.52
CA GLU A 176 13.79 10.87 25.25
C GLU A 176 15.29 11.10 25.02
N SER A 177 16.16 10.35 25.71
CA SER A 177 17.61 10.54 25.62
C SER A 177 18.14 10.17 24.24
N THR A 178 17.52 9.18 23.59
CA THR A 178 17.86 8.74 22.23
C THR A 178 16.92 9.29 21.17
N ARG A 179 15.84 9.99 21.56
CA ARG A 179 14.75 10.48 20.70
C ARG A 179 14.16 9.38 19.83
N ARG A 180 13.98 8.19 20.41
CA ARG A 180 13.45 7.02 19.72
C ARG A 180 12.15 6.57 20.35
N ALA A 181 11.19 6.25 19.49
CA ALA A 181 9.92 5.69 19.90
C ALA A 181 9.64 4.39 19.12
N VAL A 182 8.89 3.51 19.75
CA VAL A 182 8.41 2.25 19.20
C VAL A 182 6.91 2.19 19.43
N VAL A 183 6.17 2.06 18.34
CA VAL A 183 4.73 1.81 18.32
C VAL A 183 4.54 0.32 18.09
N LEU A 184 4.02 -0.40 19.07
CA LEU A 184 3.61 -1.79 18.93
C LEU A 184 2.12 -1.80 18.59
N VAL A 185 1.73 -2.30 17.43
CA VAL A 185 0.33 -2.49 17.04
C VAL A 185 -0.04 -3.97 17.15
N ASN A 186 -1.29 -4.26 17.48
CA ASN A 186 -1.82 -5.61 17.58
C ASN A 186 -2.51 -6.05 16.28
N HIS A 187 -2.79 -5.10 15.39
CA HIS A 187 -3.40 -5.30 14.08
C HIS A 187 -2.80 -4.31 13.08
N ILE A 188 -2.37 -4.80 11.93
CA ILE A 188 -1.67 -3.97 10.96
C ILE A 188 -2.53 -2.79 10.50
N GLY A 189 -3.83 -2.98 10.26
CA GLY A 189 -4.76 -1.94 9.83
C GLY A 189 -4.96 -0.73 10.74
N VAL A 190 -4.33 -0.66 11.93
CA VAL A 190 -4.39 0.53 12.79
C VAL A 190 -3.11 1.37 12.75
N TRP A 191 -2.08 0.95 12.01
CA TRP A 191 -0.74 1.49 12.17
C TRP A 191 -0.63 2.99 11.82
N ARG A 192 -1.38 3.47 10.81
CA ARG A 192 -1.38 4.89 10.42
C ARG A 192 -2.07 5.75 11.47
N ASP A 193 -3.29 5.37 11.88
CA ASP A 193 -4.02 6.03 12.98
C ASP A 193 -3.19 6.04 14.27
N ALA A 194 -2.50 4.94 14.59
CA ALA A 194 -1.61 4.88 15.74
C ALA A 194 -0.45 5.89 15.61
N LEU A 195 0.18 5.97 14.43
CA LEU A 195 1.28 6.89 14.19
C LEU A 195 0.86 8.37 14.28
N GLU A 196 -0.31 8.74 13.74
CA GLU A 196 -0.87 10.09 13.88
C GLU A 196 -1.13 10.45 15.35
N ARG A 197 -1.65 9.50 16.14
CA ARG A 197 -1.92 9.72 17.57
C ARG A 197 -0.67 9.74 18.44
N VAL A 198 0.46 9.22 17.94
CA VAL A 198 1.73 9.19 18.69
C VAL A 198 2.30 10.58 18.86
N GLU A 199 2.12 11.48 17.90
CA GLU A 199 2.56 12.88 18.01
C GLU A 199 2.03 13.55 19.28
N GLY A 200 0.73 13.37 19.58
CA GLY A 200 0.10 13.92 20.78
C GLY A 200 0.50 13.24 22.11
N ARG A 201 1.29 12.16 22.07
CA ARG A 201 1.74 11.40 23.26
C ARG A 201 3.25 11.49 23.51
N LEU A 202 4.02 11.94 22.52
CA LEU A 202 5.45 12.11 22.67
C LEU A 202 5.76 13.44 23.38
N PRO A 203 6.76 13.47 24.28
CA PRO A 203 7.23 14.71 24.88
C PRO A 203 7.73 15.71 23.83
N ASP A 204 7.50 17.00 24.09
CA ASP A 204 8.12 18.09 23.35
C ASP A 204 9.64 18.11 23.65
N ILE A 205 10.43 17.94 22.59
CA ILE A 205 11.90 17.90 22.64
C ILE A 205 12.53 19.11 21.94
N GLY A 206 11.75 20.19 21.73
CA GLY A 206 12.17 21.41 21.06
C GLY A 206 12.32 21.23 19.55
N ASP A 207 13.40 21.76 18.96
CA ASP A 207 13.67 21.73 17.51
C ASP A 207 14.19 20.37 17.01
N HIS A 208 13.72 19.28 17.61
CA HIS A 208 14.20 17.93 17.36
C HIS A 208 13.06 17.01 16.96
N SER A 209 13.36 16.10 16.02
CA SER A 209 12.41 15.07 15.58
C SER A 209 12.60 13.77 16.35
N TRP A 210 11.50 13.03 16.51
CA TRP A 210 11.49 11.67 17.01
C TRP A 210 11.71 10.68 15.87
N TYR A 211 12.51 9.65 16.11
CA TYR A 211 12.61 8.48 15.24
C TYR A 211 11.61 7.42 15.71
N VAL A 212 10.55 7.20 14.94
CA VAL A 212 9.46 6.30 15.32
C VAL A 212 9.54 5.01 14.50
N SER A 213 9.65 3.87 15.19
CA SER A 213 9.55 2.55 14.57
C SER A 213 8.18 1.96 14.83
N VAL A 214 7.58 1.31 13.82
CA VAL A 214 6.28 0.64 13.97
C VAL A 214 6.48 -0.87 13.83
N PHE A 215 5.93 -1.62 14.79
CA PHE A 215 5.95 -3.08 14.85
C PHE A 215 4.52 -3.58 15.01
N ASP A 216 4.12 -4.63 14.30
CA ASP A 216 2.89 -5.36 14.57
C ASP A 216 3.23 -6.67 15.28
N HIS A 217 2.56 -6.91 16.39
CA HIS A 217 2.78 -8.02 17.30
C HIS A 217 2.56 -9.39 16.65
N GLN A 218 1.88 -9.46 15.51
CA GLN A 218 1.59 -10.70 14.79
C GLN A 218 2.59 -11.00 13.69
N TYR A 219 3.06 -9.99 12.95
CA TYR A 219 3.92 -10.21 11.79
C TYR A 219 5.32 -9.56 11.84
N GLY A 220 5.68 -8.86 12.93
CA GLY A 220 7.07 -8.43 13.20
C GLY A 220 7.37 -6.92 13.07
N TYR A 221 8.37 -6.53 12.28
CA TYR A 221 8.80 -5.13 12.08
C TYR A 221 8.27 -4.58 10.75
N PHE A 222 7.77 -3.32 10.72
CA PHE A 222 6.98 -2.82 9.58
C PHE A 222 7.51 -1.54 8.95
N ALA A 223 7.95 -0.57 9.75
CA ALA A 223 8.39 0.72 9.24
C ALA A 223 9.32 1.47 10.19
N ARG A 224 10.16 2.34 9.62
CA ARG A 224 10.88 3.41 10.32
C ARG A 224 10.48 4.74 9.71
N VAL A 225 9.96 5.63 10.53
CA VAL A 225 9.69 7.03 10.17
C VAL A 225 10.76 7.88 10.85
N ALA A 226 11.42 8.73 10.07
CA ALA A 226 12.49 9.62 10.50
C ALA A 226 12.04 11.07 10.37
#